data_AF-B4FH89-F1
#
_entry.id   AF-B4FH89-F1
#
_cell.length_a   1.000
_cell.length_b   1.000
_cell.length_c   1.000
_cell.angle_alpha   90.00
_cell.angle_beta   90.00
_cell.angle_gamma   90.00
#
_symmetry.space_group_name_H-M   'P 1'
#
loop_
_entity.id
_entity.type
_entity.pdbx_description
1 polymer ?
#
loop_
_entity_poly.entity_id
_entity_poly.type
_entity_poly.pdbx_seq_one_letter_code
_entity_poly.pdbx_strand_id
1 'polypeptide(L)'
;MDVCVFCVAVEFHMPPICSPLVRPGRPTDVAPVISKALEDVLTSSGMLNLKDLCLITGKASWLAYLDIYCLNADGSLFDAALISAVAAFTHLEIPLVSVGDDGRLFTVGGNDGKNKFELVNREKRKLTLGAIPLSLTCALHKDEILADPTSEEESIIETYVTVVVDSSDRLVSLQKLGGAVTCMATIKECISLAKERRRSLREILLDSIKAMEVDQTE
;
A
#
# COMPACT_ATOMS: atom_id res chain seq x y z
N MET A 1 28.02 -9.28 2.06
CA MET A 1 26.70 -8.72 2.38
C MET A 1 25.97 -8.57 1.05
N ASP A 2 25.30 -9.64 0.64
CA ASP A 2 24.60 -9.76 -0.62
C ASP A 2 23.24 -9.04 -0.52
N VAL A 3 23.26 -7.72 -0.68
CA VAL A 3 22.03 -6.93 -0.63
C VAL A 3 21.43 -6.92 -2.03
N CYS A 4 20.50 -7.85 -2.29
CA CYS A 4 19.46 -7.64 -3.31
C CYS A 4 18.69 -6.39 -2.81
N VAL A 5 19.02 -5.19 -3.32
CA VAL A 5 18.31 -3.95 -2.97
C VAL A 5 16.97 -4.00 -3.69
N PHE A 6 16.01 -4.69 -3.09
CA PHE A 6 14.63 -4.56 -3.49
C PHE A 6 14.12 -3.20 -3.05
N CYS A 7 13.53 -2.47 -3.98
CA CYS A 7 12.88 -1.19 -3.72
C CYS A 7 11.43 -1.32 -4.19
N VAL A 8 10.49 -0.82 -3.40
CA VAL A 8 9.16 -0.50 -3.91
C VAL A 8 9.18 1.00 -4.15
N ALA A 9 8.89 1.42 -5.36
CA ALA A 9 8.64 2.81 -5.65
C ALA A 9 7.14 3.03 -5.59
N VAL A 10 6.70 3.88 -4.67
CA VAL A 10 5.28 4.24 -4.49
C VAL A 10 5.08 5.68 -4.91
N GLU A 11 4.12 5.94 -5.78
CA GLU A 11 3.71 7.28 -6.17
C GLU A 11 2.20 7.45 -6.02
N PHE A 12 1.81 8.47 -5.25
CA PHE A 12 0.42 8.84 -5.07
C PHE A 12 0.09 10.08 -5.90
N HIS A 13 -0.82 9.91 -6.86
CA HIS A 13 -1.24 10.93 -7.81
C HIS A 13 -2.61 11.49 -7.42
N MET A 14 -2.69 12.82 -7.33
CA MET A 14 -3.96 13.55 -7.24
C MET A 14 -4.21 14.32 -8.55
N PRO A 15 -4.90 13.71 -9.53
CA PRO A 15 -5.33 14.42 -10.73
C PRO A 15 -6.40 15.47 -10.40
N PRO A 16 -6.55 16.56 -11.19
CA PRO A 16 -7.53 17.64 -10.93
C PRO A 16 -9.01 17.20 -10.86
N ILE A 17 -9.32 15.98 -11.31
CA ILE A 17 -10.67 15.40 -11.19
C ILE A 17 -11.03 15.06 -9.74
N CYS A 18 -10.04 14.84 -8.87
CA CYS A 18 -10.28 14.33 -7.52
C CYS A 18 -10.84 15.37 -6.55
N SER A 19 -10.51 16.64 -6.76
CA SER A 19 -10.99 17.74 -5.93
C SER A 19 -10.78 19.08 -6.65
N PRO A 20 -11.72 20.04 -6.50
CA PRO A 20 -11.59 21.38 -7.08
C PRO A 20 -10.40 22.18 -6.51
N LEU A 21 -9.83 21.73 -5.39
CA LEU A 21 -8.65 22.35 -4.78
C LEU A 21 -7.35 22.00 -5.51
N VAL A 22 -7.35 20.88 -6.26
CA VAL A 22 -6.18 20.37 -6.96
C VAL A 22 -6.04 21.07 -8.31
N ARG A 23 -4.96 21.84 -8.47
CA ARG A 23 -4.69 22.58 -9.70
C ARG A 23 -3.86 21.74 -10.66
N PRO A 24 -4.12 21.81 -11.98
CA PRO A 24 -3.24 21.22 -12.97
C PRO A 24 -1.80 21.79 -12.86
N GLY A 25 -0.80 20.92 -12.90
CA GLY A 25 0.62 21.30 -12.98
C GLY A 25 1.39 21.19 -11.67
N ARG A 26 1.03 21.96 -10.62
CA ARG A 26 1.70 21.84 -9.32
C ARG A 26 1.09 20.70 -8.53
N PRO A 27 1.85 19.65 -8.16
CA PRO A 27 1.33 18.61 -7.28
C PRO A 27 0.98 19.20 -5.92
N THR A 28 -0.16 18.76 -5.38
CA THR A 28 -0.59 19.12 -4.03
C THR A 28 0.43 18.63 -3.01
N ASP A 29 0.73 19.44 -1.98
CA ASP A 29 1.74 19.09 -0.97
C ASP A 29 1.39 17.80 -0.19
N VAL A 30 0.11 17.40 -0.18
CA VAL A 30 -0.39 16.17 0.45
C VAL A 30 0.07 14.91 -0.29
N ALA A 31 0.18 14.95 -1.62
CA ALA A 31 0.50 13.78 -2.44
C ALA A 31 1.89 13.17 -2.15
N PRO A 32 2.99 13.94 -2.09
CA PRO A 32 4.31 13.39 -1.74
C PRO A 32 4.37 12.92 -0.27
N VAL A 33 3.60 13.54 0.63
CA VAL A 33 3.52 13.10 2.04
C VAL A 33 2.88 11.72 2.15
N ILE A 34 1.76 11.50 1.46
CA ILE A 34 1.10 10.19 1.41
C ILE A 34 2.01 9.16 0.73
N SER A 35 2.66 9.52 -0.38
CA SER A 35 3.60 8.64 -1.09
C SER A 35 4.70 8.13 -0.15
N LYS A 36 5.31 9.05 0.61
CA LYS A 36 6.37 8.70 1.56
C LYS A 36 5.86 7.87 2.73
N ALA A 37 4.72 8.25 3.30
CA ALA A 37 4.11 7.52 4.41
C ALA A 37 3.74 6.08 4.01
N LEU A 38 3.24 5.88 2.79
CA LEU A 38 2.95 4.54 2.25
C LEU A 38 4.22 3.73 2.06
N GLU A 39 5.28 4.30 1.49
CA GLU A 39 6.58 3.65 1.33
C GLU A 39 7.12 3.16 2.70
N ASP A 40 7.06 4.02 3.70
CA ASP A 40 7.53 3.72 5.06
C ASP A 40 6.68 2.61 5.70
N VAL A 41 5.36 2.64 5.55
CA VAL A 41 4.46 1.59 6.07
C VAL A 41 4.65 0.26 5.36
N LEU A 42 4.75 0.24 4.04
CA LEU A 42 4.95 -0.98 3.26
C LEU A 42 6.31 -1.63 3.58
N THR A 43 7.34 -0.82 3.79
CA THR A 43 8.68 -1.29 4.16
C THR A 43 8.75 -1.77 5.62
N SER A 44 8.11 -1.05 6.56
CA SER A 44 8.15 -1.38 8.00
C SER A 44 7.21 -2.50 8.42
N SER A 45 6.07 -2.66 7.74
CA SER A 45 5.07 -3.70 8.04
C SER A 45 5.59 -5.12 7.78
N GLY A 46 6.60 -5.28 6.92
CA GLY A 46 7.04 -6.60 6.47
C GLY A 46 5.97 -7.33 5.64
N MET A 47 5.06 -6.59 5.01
CA MET A 47 4.01 -7.15 4.16
C MET A 47 4.59 -7.89 2.94
N LEU A 48 5.65 -7.34 2.34
CA LEU A 48 6.26 -7.88 1.12
C LEU A 48 7.46 -8.77 1.46
N ASN A 49 7.41 -10.04 1.04
CA ASN A 49 8.55 -10.93 1.20
C ASN A 49 9.64 -10.61 0.17
N LEU A 50 10.65 -9.85 0.56
CA LEU A 50 11.74 -9.39 -0.32
C LEU A 50 12.51 -10.53 -1.01
N LYS A 51 12.54 -11.72 -0.38
CA LYS A 51 13.22 -12.90 -0.94
C LYS A 51 12.52 -13.45 -2.18
N ASP A 52 11.21 -13.27 -2.25
CA ASP A 52 10.38 -13.76 -3.34
C ASP A 52 10.58 -13.00 -4.65
N LEU A 53 11.12 -11.77 -4.56
CA LEU A 53 11.34 -10.89 -5.70
C LEU A 53 12.81 -10.87 -6.18
N CYS A 54 13.73 -11.52 -5.48
CA CYS A 54 15.13 -11.64 -5.90
C CYS A 54 15.24 -12.82 -6.89
N LEU A 55 15.59 -12.53 -8.15
CA LEU A 55 15.76 -13.53 -9.20
C LEU A 55 17.13 -14.21 -9.07
N ILE A 56 18.18 -13.37 -9.01
CA ILE A 56 19.56 -13.81 -8.88
C ILE A 56 20.23 -12.93 -7.83
N THR A 57 20.63 -13.54 -6.71
CA THR A 57 21.26 -12.85 -5.60
C THR A 57 22.47 -12.02 -6.07
N GLY A 58 22.43 -10.72 -5.78
CA GLY A 58 23.50 -9.77 -6.12
C GLY A 58 23.60 -9.40 -7.61
N LYS A 59 22.72 -9.89 -8.48
CA LYS A 59 22.72 -9.57 -9.92
C LYS A 59 21.40 -8.97 -10.41
N ALA A 60 20.28 -9.56 -10.00
CA ALA A 60 18.98 -9.15 -10.50
C ALA A 60 17.86 -9.37 -9.47
N SER A 61 17.07 -8.34 -9.27
CA SER A 61 15.83 -8.36 -8.50
C SER A 61 14.76 -7.58 -9.24
N TRP A 62 13.50 -7.91 -8.97
CA TRP A 62 12.39 -7.10 -9.40
C TRP A 62 12.36 -5.75 -8.68
N LEU A 63 11.82 -4.75 -9.36
CA LEU A 63 11.48 -3.44 -8.83
C LEU A 63 9.98 -3.25 -9.03
N ALA A 64 9.23 -3.13 -7.92
CA ALA A 64 7.80 -2.94 -7.99
C ALA A 64 7.49 -1.44 -8.00
N TYR A 65 6.78 -0.99 -9.03
CA TYR A 65 6.21 0.36 -9.10
C TYR A 65 4.74 0.28 -8.73
N LEU A 66 4.33 1.11 -7.77
CA LEU A 66 2.96 1.22 -7.32
C LEU A 66 2.48 2.66 -7.52
N ASP A 67 1.63 2.84 -8.53
CA ASP A 67 1.01 4.13 -8.82
C ASP A 67 -0.44 4.11 -8.33
N ILE A 68 -0.78 5.03 -7.42
CA ILE A 68 -2.13 5.15 -6.85
C ILE A 68 -2.74 6.45 -7.33
N TYR A 69 -3.86 6.37 -8.05
CA TYR A 69 -4.58 7.55 -8.54
C TYR A 69 -5.82 7.82 -7.68
N CYS A 70 -5.85 8.97 -7.03
CA CYS A 70 -7.03 9.45 -6.33
C CYS A 70 -8.07 9.94 -7.35
N LEU A 71 -9.28 9.37 -7.32
CA LEU A 71 -10.37 9.78 -8.22
C LEU A 71 -11.37 10.72 -7.59
N ASN A 72 -11.61 10.57 -6.29
CA ASN A 72 -12.48 11.44 -5.50
C ASN A 72 -11.84 11.59 -4.11
N ALA A 73 -11.51 12.81 -3.73
CA ALA A 73 -10.89 13.12 -2.46
C ALA A 73 -11.96 13.65 -1.49
N ASP A 74 -12.50 12.76 -0.66
CA ASP A 74 -13.53 13.10 0.34
C ASP A 74 -13.13 12.68 1.76
N GLY A 75 -11.89 13.01 2.14
CA GLY A 75 -11.34 12.70 3.47
C GLY A 75 -10.59 11.36 3.55
N SER A 76 -9.85 11.17 4.65
CA SER A 76 -9.10 9.93 4.98
C SER A 76 -8.27 9.35 3.83
N LEU A 77 -7.63 10.21 3.03
CA LEU A 77 -6.92 9.81 1.81
C LEU A 77 -5.87 8.72 2.05
N PHE A 78 -5.18 8.77 3.20
CA PHE A 78 -4.17 7.78 3.55
C PHE A 78 -4.76 6.38 3.75
N ASP A 79 -5.93 6.28 4.40
CA ASP A 79 -6.57 4.99 4.68
C ASP A 79 -7.04 4.33 3.38
N ALA A 80 -7.66 5.12 2.50
CA ALA A 80 -8.05 4.68 1.17
C ALA A 80 -6.84 4.28 0.31
N ALA A 81 -5.75 5.03 0.38
CA ALA A 81 -4.52 4.70 -0.36
C ALA A 81 -3.87 3.41 0.16
N LEU A 82 -3.81 3.21 1.48
CA LEU A 82 -3.20 2.02 2.06
C LEU A 82 -3.98 0.75 1.72
N ILE A 83 -5.31 0.76 1.85
CA ILE A 83 -6.12 -0.42 1.49
C ILE A 83 -6.04 -0.72 -0.02
N SER A 84 -5.95 0.31 -0.86
CA SER A 84 -5.76 0.14 -2.31
C SER A 84 -4.40 -0.48 -2.62
N ALA A 85 -3.33 -0.03 -1.96
CA ALA A 85 -1.99 -0.60 -2.08
C ALA A 85 -1.97 -2.08 -1.70
N VAL A 86 -2.56 -2.42 -0.55
CA VAL A 86 -2.69 -3.81 -0.06
C VAL A 86 -3.45 -4.67 -1.07
N ALA A 87 -4.59 -4.18 -1.57
CA ALA A 87 -5.39 -4.90 -2.56
C ALA A 87 -4.60 -5.14 -3.85
N ALA A 88 -3.90 -4.12 -4.36
CA ALA A 88 -3.07 -4.22 -5.56
C ALA A 88 -1.95 -5.25 -5.41
N PHE A 89 -1.22 -5.24 -4.29
CA PHE A 89 -0.18 -6.24 -4.03
C PHE A 89 -0.73 -7.65 -3.81
N THR A 90 -1.97 -7.79 -3.33
CA THR A 90 -2.59 -9.10 -3.14
C THR A 90 -2.90 -9.75 -4.49
N HIS A 91 -3.25 -8.95 -5.49
CA HIS A 91 -3.55 -9.41 -6.84
C HIS A 91 -2.32 -9.47 -7.76
N LEU A 92 -1.16 -8.98 -7.32
CA LEU A 92 0.03 -8.89 -8.15
C LEU A 92 0.57 -10.29 -8.52
N GLU A 93 0.66 -10.54 -9.82
CA GLU A 93 1.31 -11.73 -10.38
C GLU A 93 2.69 -11.40 -10.93
N ILE A 94 3.70 -12.16 -10.51
CA ILE A 94 5.06 -12.03 -11.02
C ILE A 94 5.15 -12.82 -12.34
N PRO A 95 5.55 -12.17 -13.46
CA PRO A 95 5.68 -12.84 -14.76
C PRO A 95 6.89 -13.79 -14.79
N LEU A 96 6.85 -14.78 -15.69
CA LEU A 96 7.99 -15.68 -15.90
C LEU A 96 9.16 -14.94 -16.54
N VAL A 97 10.37 -15.29 -16.11
CA VAL A 97 11.62 -14.73 -16.64
C VAL A 97 12.55 -15.86 -17.06
N SER A 98 13.10 -15.74 -18.26
CA SER A 98 14.18 -16.58 -18.78
C SER A 98 15.47 -15.79 -18.91
N VAL A 99 16.61 -16.48 -18.84
CA VAL A 99 17.92 -15.88 -19.10
C VAL A 99 18.35 -16.27 -20.51
N GLY A 100 18.67 -15.27 -21.32
CA GLY A 100 19.29 -15.45 -22.63
C GLY A 100 20.75 -15.88 -22.51
N ASP A 101 21.29 -16.45 -23.59
CA ASP A 101 22.69 -16.88 -23.67
C ASP A 101 23.69 -15.71 -23.49
N ASP A 102 23.23 -14.47 -23.64
CA ASP A 102 23.96 -13.22 -23.41
C ASP A 102 23.89 -12.71 -21.95
N GLY A 103 23.22 -13.45 -21.06
CA GLY A 103 23.00 -13.09 -19.67
C GLY A 103 21.90 -12.04 -19.45
N ARG A 104 21.14 -11.66 -20.49
CA ARG A 104 20.00 -10.75 -20.36
C ARG A 104 18.76 -11.50 -19.90
N LEU A 105 17.95 -10.84 -19.08
CA LEU A 105 16.67 -11.37 -18.59
C LEU A 105 15.55 -10.99 -19.56
N PHE A 106 14.75 -11.97 -19.96
CA PHE A 106 13.59 -11.78 -20.83
C PHE A 106 12.32 -12.26 -20.12
N THR A 107 11.25 -11.47 -20.16
CA THR A 107 9.94 -11.90 -19.68
C THR A 107 9.29 -12.82 -20.70
N VAL A 108 8.94 -14.05 -20.30
CA VAL A 108 8.26 -15.02 -21.16
C VAL A 108 6.76 -14.69 -21.15
N GLY A 109 6.38 -13.71 -21.96
CA GLY A 109 5.03 -13.16 -22.03
C GLY A 109 4.73 -12.66 -23.43
N GLY A 110 4.77 -13.55 -24.41
CA GLY A 110 4.54 -13.21 -25.80
C GLY A 110 4.71 -14.45 -26.66
N ASN A 111 3.86 -14.59 -27.66
CA ASN A 111 3.66 -15.77 -28.49
C ASN A 111 4.83 -16.07 -29.46
N ASP A 112 6.08 -15.87 -29.03
CA ASP A 112 7.27 -16.15 -29.83
C ASP A 112 7.82 -17.52 -29.44
N GLY A 113 7.25 -18.52 -30.11
CA GLY A 113 7.77 -19.87 -30.08
C GLY A 113 9.23 -19.92 -30.53
N LYS A 114 9.98 -20.81 -29.87
CA LYS A 114 11.34 -21.25 -30.20
C LYS A 114 12.44 -20.27 -29.79
N ASN A 115 12.84 -20.32 -28.53
CA ASN A 115 14.27 -20.30 -28.18
C ASN A 115 14.49 -21.04 -26.86
N LYS A 116 15.52 -21.89 -26.83
CA LYS A 116 15.93 -22.73 -25.69
C LYS A 116 16.59 -21.86 -24.62
N PHE A 117 15.81 -21.10 -23.86
CA PHE A 117 16.35 -20.33 -22.74
C PHE A 117 16.13 -21.07 -21.42
N GLU A 118 17.14 -21.09 -20.54
CA GLU A 118 16.99 -21.61 -19.19
C GLU A 118 16.00 -20.74 -18.41
N LEU A 119 14.90 -21.36 -17.97
CA LEU A 119 13.89 -20.72 -17.16
C LEU A 119 14.45 -20.53 -15.74
N VAL A 120 14.61 -19.27 -15.32
CA VAL A 120 14.99 -18.94 -13.93
C VAL A 120 13.80 -19.15 -13.00
N ASN A 121 12.58 -19.04 -13.52
CA ASN A 121 11.35 -19.25 -12.78
C ASN A 121 10.38 -20.11 -13.60
N ARG A 122 9.79 -21.14 -12.98
CA ARG A 122 9.01 -22.18 -13.69
C ARG A 122 7.55 -21.82 -13.92
N GLU A 123 6.94 -20.92 -13.13
CA GLU A 123 5.50 -20.61 -13.19
C GLU A 123 5.19 -19.15 -12.84
N LYS A 124 4.03 -18.65 -13.31
CA LYS A 124 3.45 -17.38 -12.82
C LYS A 124 3.10 -17.58 -11.36
N ARG A 125 3.58 -16.71 -10.49
CA ARG A 125 3.39 -16.83 -9.05
C ARG A 125 2.77 -15.55 -8.49
N LYS A 126 1.70 -15.72 -7.73
CA LYS A 126 1.16 -14.65 -6.89
C LYS A 126 2.20 -14.30 -5.82
N LEU A 127 2.29 -13.02 -5.48
CA LEU A 127 3.18 -12.58 -4.41
C LEU A 127 2.67 -13.10 -3.06
N THR A 128 3.53 -13.72 -2.26
CA THR A 128 3.15 -14.09 -0.89
C THR A 128 3.19 -12.84 -0.01
N LEU A 129 2.02 -12.42 0.46
CA LEU A 129 1.91 -11.33 1.43
C LEU A 129 1.99 -11.90 2.84
N GLY A 130 2.82 -11.27 3.66
CA GLY A 130 2.91 -11.56 5.07
C GLY A 130 1.88 -10.77 5.87
N ALA A 131 2.40 -9.84 6.65
CA ALA A 131 1.66 -9.06 7.62
C ALA A 131 0.94 -7.89 6.92
N ILE A 132 -0.39 -7.97 6.75
CA ILE A 132 -1.19 -6.94 6.06
C ILE A 132 -1.44 -5.75 7.01
N PRO A 133 -0.89 -4.55 6.71
CA PRO A 133 -1.16 -3.35 7.48
C PRO A 133 -2.50 -2.72 7.07
N LEU A 134 -3.27 -2.25 8.04
CA LEU A 134 -4.44 -1.40 7.82
C LEU A 134 -4.33 -0.18 8.72
N SER A 135 -4.84 0.94 8.22
CA SER A 135 -4.80 2.21 8.95
C SER A 135 -6.20 2.69 9.31
N LEU A 136 -6.22 3.54 10.33
CA LEU A 136 -7.36 4.36 10.68
C LEU A 136 -6.88 5.76 11.01
N THR A 137 -7.45 6.74 10.33
CA THR A 137 -7.27 8.16 10.57
C THR A 137 -8.40 8.64 11.48
N CYS A 138 -8.00 9.26 12.58
CA CYS A 138 -8.90 9.84 13.56
C CYS A 138 -8.67 11.35 13.64
N ALA A 139 -9.73 12.13 13.48
CA ALA A 139 -9.73 13.55 13.76
C ALA A 139 -10.03 13.77 15.26
N LEU A 140 -9.24 14.61 15.90
CA LEU A 140 -9.36 14.91 17.33
C LEU A 140 -9.89 16.32 17.53
N HIS A 141 -11.05 16.44 18.16
CA HIS A 141 -11.63 17.72 18.52
C HIS A 141 -12.00 17.75 20.00
N LYS A 142 -11.24 18.52 20.79
CA LYS A 142 -11.37 18.55 22.26
C LYS A 142 -11.14 17.16 22.85
N ASP A 143 -12.17 16.59 23.50
CA ASP A 143 -12.15 15.26 24.11
C ASP A 143 -12.86 14.21 23.24
N GLU A 144 -13.36 14.58 22.07
CA GLU A 144 -14.07 13.69 21.15
C GLU A 144 -13.14 13.19 20.03
N ILE A 145 -13.31 11.92 19.67
CA ILE A 145 -12.56 11.24 18.61
C ILE A 145 -13.54 10.93 17.48
N LEU A 146 -13.22 11.45 16.29
CA LEU A 146 -13.95 11.15 15.07
C LEU A 146 -13.12 10.22 14.20
N ALA A 147 -13.63 9.03 13.94
CA ALA A 147 -12.98 8.05 13.07
C ALA A 147 -13.42 8.26 11.62
N ASP A 148 -12.47 8.20 10.68
CA ASP A 148 -12.71 8.34 9.24
C ASP A 148 -13.36 9.69 8.85
N PRO A 149 -12.67 10.83 9.06
CA PRO A 149 -13.23 12.14 8.78
C PRO A 149 -13.46 12.37 7.27
N THR A 150 -14.58 13.02 6.95
CA THR A 150 -14.92 13.52 5.61
C THR A 150 -14.11 14.78 5.27
N SER A 151 -14.10 15.18 4.00
CA SER A 151 -13.42 16.41 3.58
C SER A 151 -13.92 17.68 4.28
N GLU A 152 -15.22 17.73 4.61
CA GLU A 152 -15.80 18.84 5.38
C GLU A 152 -15.26 18.87 6.81
N GLU A 153 -15.19 17.72 7.48
CA GLU A 153 -14.66 17.60 8.83
C GLU A 153 -13.14 17.87 8.86
N GLU A 154 -12.43 17.47 7.80
CA GLU A 154 -11.02 17.80 7.60
C GLU A 154 -10.76 19.31 7.47
N SER A 155 -11.74 20.09 7.00
CA SER A 155 -11.60 21.54 6.89
C SER A 155 -11.74 22.30 8.21
N ILE A 156 -12.32 21.65 9.24
CA ILE A 156 -12.69 22.28 10.51
C ILE A 156 -11.72 21.85 11.63
N ILE A 157 -11.25 20.60 11.58
CA ILE A 157 -10.37 20.03 12.61
C ILE A 157 -8.90 20.32 12.24
N GLU A 158 -8.03 20.44 13.23
CA GLU A 158 -6.59 20.71 12.99
C GLU A 158 -5.68 19.58 13.46
N THR A 159 -6.23 18.65 14.26
CA THR A 159 -5.46 17.58 14.90
C THR A 159 -5.91 16.25 14.34
N TYR A 160 -4.99 15.52 13.72
CA TYR A 160 -5.26 14.18 13.18
C TYR A 160 -4.25 13.18 13.72
N VAL A 161 -4.73 11.98 13.97
CA VAL A 161 -3.91 10.84 14.35
C VAL A 161 -4.22 9.70 13.41
N THR A 162 -3.24 9.32 12.60
CA THR A 162 -3.29 8.13 11.75
C THR A 162 -2.56 7.00 12.47
N VAL A 163 -3.28 5.92 12.72
CA VAL A 163 -2.76 4.72 13.38
C VAL A 163 -2.72 3.59 12.37
N VAL A 164 -1.57 2.94 12.22
CA VAL A 164 -1.41 1.77 11.34
C VAL A 164 -1.14 0.53 12.17
N VAL A 165 -1.95 -0.50 11.98
CA VAL A 165 -1.88 -1.77 12.70
C VAL A 165 -1.70 -2.93 11.74
N ASP A 166 -0.84 -3.86 12.13
CA ASP A 166 -0.60 -5.11 11.42
C ASP A 166 -1.71 -6.15 11.72
N SER A 167 -1.79 -7.18 10.88
CA SER A 167 -2.50 -8.45 11.05
C SER A 167 -2.45 -9.05 12.48
N SER A 168 -1.35 -8.85 13.21
CA SER A 168 -1.13 -9.32 14.58
C SER A 168 -1.49 -8.29 15.68
N ASP A 169 -2.27 -7.24 15.34
CA ASP A 169 -2.63 -6.12 16.23
C ASP A 169 -1.42 -5.36 16.81
N ARG A 170 -0.27 -5.47 16.14
CA ARG A 170 0.95 -4.71 16.46
C ARG A 170 0.89 -3.35 15.78
N LEU A 171 1.33 -2.32 16.49
CA LEU A 171 1.44 -0.98 15.94
C LEU A 171 2.63 -0.93 14.96
N VAL A 172 2.36 -0.55 13.71
CA VAL A 172 3.38 -0.37 12.67
C VAL A 172 3.85 1.08 12.64
N SER A 173 2.90 2.01 12.57
CA SER A 173 3.16 3.44 12.52
C SER A 173 2.07 4.20 13.27
N LEU A 174 2.46 5.32 13.85
CA LEU A 174 1.56 6.29 14.46
C LEU A 174 2.02 7.67 14.05
N GLN A 175 1.15 8.42 13.39
CA GLN A 175 1.45 9.74 12.90
C GLN A 175 0.41 10.72 13.43
N LYS A 176 0.89 11.68 14.23
CA LYS A 176 0.08 12.84 14.65
C LYS A 176 0.41 14.01 13.74
N LEU A 177 -0.58 14.46 12.97
CA LEU A 177 -0.46 15.61 12.08
C LEU A 177 -1.13 16.83 12.72
N GLY A 178 -0.34 17.90 12.88
CA GLY A 178 -0.82 19.18 13.37
C GLY A 178 -1.32 19.18 14.82
N GLY A 179 -2.00 20.27 15.16
CA GLY A 179 -2.86 20.33 16.34
C GLY A 179 -2.20 20.53 17.70
N ALA A 180 -3.07 20.67 18.71
CA ALA A 180 -2.69 20.84 20.10
C ALA A 180 -2.06 19.58 20.72
N VAL A 181 -1.57 19.69 21.95
CA VAL A 181 -1.04 18.55 22.70
C VAL A 181 -2.17 17.57 23.00
N THR A 182 -2.01 16.32 22.54
CA THR A 182 -3.00 15.26 22.76
C THR A 182 -2.60 14.42 23.96
N CYS A 183 -3.58 14.03 24.78
CA CYS A 183 -3.31 13.16 25.90
C CYS A 183 -3.08 11.70 25.44
N MET A 184 -2.25 10.97 26.19
CA MET A 184 -1.95 9.58 25.85
C MET A 184 -3.15 8.64 25.97
N ALA A 185 -4.19 9.02 26.72
CA ALA A 185 -5.41 8.23 26.83
C ALA A 185 -6.18 8.23 25.50
N THR A 186 -6.40 9.41 24.90
CA THR A 186 -7.02 9.56 23.57
C THR A 186 -6.26 8.78 22.49
N ILE A 187 -4.92 8.81 22.52
CA ILE A 187 -4.10 8.05 21.56
C ILE A 187 -4.31 6.53 21.72
N LYS A 188 -4.37 6.05 22.97
CA LYS A 188 -4.66 4.62 23.22
C LYS A 188 -6.05 4.22 22.75
N GLU A 189 -7.01 5.13 22.89
CA GLU A 189 -8.37 4.93 22.38
C GLU A 189 -8.41 4.86 20.85
N CYS A 190 -7.69 5.75 20.16
CA CYS A 190 -7.50 5.67 18.71
C CYS A 190 -6.89 4.33 18.28
N ILE A 191 -5.91 3.82 19.04
CA ILE A 191 -5.31 2.49 18.78
C ILE A 191 -6.33 1.37 18.97
N SER A 192 -7.19 1.42 20.00
CA SER A 192 -8.25 0.42 20.14
C SER A 192 -9.26 0.47 19.01
N LEU A 193 -9.67 1.67 18.58
CA LEU A 193 -10.57 1.86 17.44
C LEU A 193 -9.96 1.33 16.14
N ALA A 194 -8.67 1.60 15.90
CA ALA A 194 -7.95 1.10 14.73
C ALA A 194 -7.93 -0.44 14.69
N LYS A 195 -7.73 -1.09 15.85
CA LYS A 195 -7.76 -2.56 15.96
C LYS A 195 -9.14 -3.14 15.69
N GLU A 196 -10.20 -2.47 16.14
CA GLU A 196 -11.57 -2.90 15.86
C GLU A 196 -11.90 -2.75 14.38
N ARG A 197 -11.66 -1.56 13.81
CA ARG A 197 -11.87 -1.28 12.38
C ARG A 197 -11.09 -2.24 11.48
N ARG A 198 -9.85 -2.59 11.85
CA ARG A 198 -9.03 -3.57 11.14
C ARG A 198 -9.74 -4.92 10.96
N ARG A 199 -10.45 -5.41 11.97
CA ARG A 199 -11.14 -6.71 11.88
C ARG A 199 -12.23 -6.67 10.82
N SER A 200 -13.08 -5.63 10.84
CA SER A 200 -14.14 -5.45 9.85
C SER A 200 -13.59 -5.23 8.44
N LEU A 201 -12.58 -4.38 8.28
CA LEU A 201 -11.96 -4.15 6.97
C LEU A 201 -11.27 -5.40 6.41
N ARG A 202 -10.67 -6.21 7.28
CA ARG A 202 -10.05 -7.48 6.87
C ARG A 202 -11.07 -8.45 6.30
N GLU A 203 -12.25 -8.57 6.92
CA GLU A 203 -13.32 -9.44 6.43
C GLU A 203 -13.76 -9.00 5.03
N ILE A 204 -14.04 -7.70 4.85
CA ILE A 204 -14.41 -7.12 3.56
C ILE A 204 -13.34 -7.35 2.49
N LEU A 205 -12.06 -7.14 2.86
CA LEU A 205 -10.94 -7.35 1.95
C LEU A 205 -10.85 -8.82 1.51
N LEU A 206 -10.93 -9.77 2.45
CA LEU A 206 -10.87 -11.20 2.15
C LEU A 206 -12.05 -11.66 1.29
N ASP A 207 -13.24 -11.15 1.55
CA ASP A 207 -14.42 -11.50 0.76
C ASP A 207 -14.34 -10.91 -0.65
N SER A 208 -13.80 -9.70 -0.80
CA SER A 208 -13.53 -9.09 -2.11
C SER A 208 -12.49 -9.87 -2.89
N ILE A 209 -11.41 -10.34 -2.24
CA ILE A 209 -10.38 -11.17 -2.88
C ILE A 209 -10.98 -12.48 -3.39
N LYS A 210 -11.81 -13.16 -2.59
CA LYS A 210 -12.49 -14.39 -3.00
C LYS A 210 -13.42 -14.16 -4.18
N ALA A 211 -14.20 -13.08 -4.18
CA ALA A 211 -15.10 -12.75 -5.28
C ALA A 211 -14.33 -12.56 -6.60
N MET A 212 -13.18 -11.89 -6.56
CA MET A 212 -12.34 -11.69 -7.74
C MET A 212 -11.71 -12.98 -8.28
N GLU A 213 -11.42 -13.97 -7.42
CA GLU A 213 -10.89 -15.26 -7.88
C GLU A 213 -11.94 -16.09 -8.62
N VAL A 214 -13.22 -15.92 -8.31
CA VAL A 214 -14.33 -16.63 -8.98
C VAL A 214 -14.53 -16.11 -10.41
N ASP A 215 -14.44 -14.79 -10.62
CA ASP A 215 -14.62 -14.15 -11.93
C ASP A 215 -13.49 -14.47 -12.94
N GLN A 216 -12.31 -14.89 -12.48
CA GLN A 216 -11.21 -15.30 -13.38
C GLN A 216 -11.36 -16.73 -13.95
N THR A 217 -12.32 -17.49 -13.43
CA THR A 217 -12.57 -18.90 -13.82
C THR A 217 -13.76 -19.09 -14.76
N GLU A 218 -14.52 -18.04 -15.07
CA GLU A 218 -15.57 -18.04 -16.10
C GLU A 218 -15.06 -17.47 -17.44
#